data_AF-A0A226D1N7-F1
#
_entry.id   AF-A0A226D1N7-F1
#
_cell.length_a   1.000
_cell.length_b   1.000
_cell.length_c   1.000
_cell.angle_alpha   90.00
_cell.angle_beta   90.00
_cell.angle_gamma   90.00
#
_symmetry.space_group_name_H-M   'P 1'
#
loop_
_entity.id
_entity.type
_entity.pdbx_description
1 polymer ?
#
loop_
_entity_poly.entity_id
_entity_poly.type
_entity_poly.pdbx_seq_one_letter_code
_entity_poly.pdbx_strand_id
1 'polypeptide(L)'
;MEYKVRQESHSLLEKMFAAHARSGVVAREVVPNLLKEFNSDIEVTPDQFGVHVADIGHAVAEGLDWDSFEKVMLHYLVKQSRKESNEFGHKNVISLHDFENP
;
A
#
# COMPACT_ATOMS: atom_id res chain seq x y z
N MET A 1 9.04 13.86 -12.52
CA MET A 1 9.37 12.53 -11.96
C MET A 1 8.13 11.79 -11.47
N GLU A 2 7.19 12.46 -10.79
CA GLU A 2 5.95 11.83 -10.30
C GLU A 2 5.09 11.13 -11.37
N TYR A 3 5.02 11.66 -12.60
CA TYR A 3 4.22 11.04 -13.67
C TYR A 3 4.76 9.66 -14.09
N LYS A 4 6.09 9.49 -14.15
CA LYS A 4 6.71 8.20 -14.50
C LYS A 4 6.50 7.16 -13.39
N VAL A 5 6.70 7.58 -12.13
CA VAL A 5 6.48 6.72 -10.96
C VAL A 5 5.01 6.25 -10.88
N ARG A 6 4.04 7.13 -11.17
CA ARG A 6 2.62 6.72 -11.22
C ARG A 6 2.33 5.70 -12.34
N GLN A 7 2.89 5.90 -13.53
CA GLN A 7 2.69 4.99 -14.67
C GLN A 7 3.35 3.62 -14.45
N GLU A 8 4.53 3.60 -13.83
CA GLU A 8 5.23 2.37 -13.49
C GLU A 8 4.53 1.60 -12.36
N SER A 9 4.05 2.29 -11.32
CA SER A 9 3.24 1.68 -10.26
C SER A 9 1.92 1.13 -10.80
N HIS A 10 1.24 1.88 -11.69
CA HIS A 10 0.00 1.42 -12.31
C HIS A 10 0.22 0.15 -13.15
N SER A 11 1.26 0.12 -13.98
CA SER A 11 1.59 -1.06 -14.80
C SER A 11 1.95 -2.29 -13.95
N LEU A 12 2.59 -2.08 -12.79
CA LEU A 12 2.92 -3.16 -11.88
C LEU A 12 1.67 -3.71 -11.18
N LEU A 13 0.80 -2.83 -10.69
CA LEU A 13 -0.49 -3.22 -10.10
C LEU A 13 -1.36 -3.96 -11.12
N GLU A 14 -1.38 -3.51 -12.37
CA GLU A 14 -2.14 -4.15 -13.46
C GLU A 14 -1.66 -5.58 -13.72
N LYS A 15 -0.33 -5.80 -13.75
CA LYS A 15 0.25 -7.15 -13.88
C LYS A 15 -0.10 -8.04 -12.70
N MET A 16 -0.03 -7.52 -11.48
CA MET A 16 -0.40 -8.28 -10.28
C MET A 16 -1.89 -8.64 -10.29
N PHE A 17 -2.74 -7.69 -10.64
CA PHE A 17 -4.17 -7.95 -10.79
C PHE A 17 -4.42 -9.02 -11.85
N ALA A 18 -3.83 -8.90 -13.04
CA ALA A 18 -3.98 -9.90 -14.10
C ALA A 18 -3.49 -11.30 -13.71
N ALA A 19 -2.47 -11.40 -12.86
CA ALA A 19 -1.94 -12.68 -12.39
C ALA A 19 -2.84 -13.37 -11.36
N HIS A 20 -3.55 -12.60 -10.53
CA HIS A 20 -4.34 -13.12 -9.40
C HIS A 20 -5.85 -13.03 -9.58
N ALA A 21 -6.31 -12.25 -10.56
CA ALA A 21 -7.74 -12.09 -10.82
C ALA A 21 -8.33 -13.37 -11.43
N ARG A 22 -9.45 -13.80 -10.88
CA ARG A 22 -10.32 -14.83 -11.46
C ARG A 22 -11.65 -14.20 -11.77
N SER A 23 -12.12 -14.34 -13.00
CA SER A 23 -13.38 -13.73 -13.45
C SER A 23 -13.45 -12.21 -13.26
N GLY A 24 -12.32 -11.51 -13.36
CA GLY A 24 -12.26 -10.05 -13.22
C GLY A 24 -12.22 -9.54 -11.79
N VAL A 25 -12.02 -10.42 -10.79
CA VAL A 25 -11.87 -10.03 -9.38
C VAL A 25 -10.69 -10.73 -8.71
N VAL A 26 -10.04 -10.05 -7.78
CA VAL A 26 -9.05 -10.65 -6.85
C VAL A 26 -9.74 -10.96 -5.54
N ALA A 27 -9.59 -12.19 -5.05
CA ALA A 27 -10.18 -12.60 -3.77
C ALA A 27 -9.62 -11.75 -2.61
N ARG A 28 -10.51 -11.29 -1.72
CA ARG A 28 -10.16 -10.38 -0.60
C ARG A 28 -9.05 -10.94 0.28
N GLU A 29 -9.07 -12.24 0.52
CA GLU A 29 -8.10 -12.97 1.32
C GLU A 29 -6.68 -13.00 0.73
N VAL A 30 -6.55 -12.81 -0.58
CA VAL A 30 -5.26 -12.84 -1.29
C VAL A 30 -4.57 -11.48 -1.21
N VAL A 31 -5.33 -10.38 -1.19
CA VAL A 31 -4.80 -9.01 -1.23
C VAL A 31 -3.79 -8.69 -0.11
N PRO A 32 -3.98 -9.09 1.17
CA PRO A 32 -2.96 -8.89 2.20
C PRO A 32 -1.61 -9.52 1.87
N ASN A 33 -1.62 -10.69 1.20
CA ASN A 33 -0.38 -11.34 0.76
C ASN A 33 0.26 -10.56 -0.39
N LEU A 34 -0.55 -10.09 -1.35
CA LEU A 34 -0.06 -9.26 -2.45
C LEU A 34 0.58 -7.94 -1.98
N LEU A 35 0.00 -7.33 -0.95
CA LEU A 35 0.58 -6.14 -0.32
C LEU A 35 1.97 -6.42 0.25
N LYS A 36 2.15 -7.56 0.92
CA LYS A 36 3.43 -7.99 1.48
C LYS A 36 4.45 -8.40 0.41
N GLU A 37 3.99 -8.99 -0.69
CA GLU A 37 4.85 -9.27 -1.85
C GLU A 37 5.36 -7.97 -2.51
N PHE A 38 4.53 -6.93 -2.53
CA PHE A 38 4.91 -5.63 -3.06
C PHE A 38 5.88 -4.89 -2.13
N ASN A 39 5.60 -4.89 -0.83
CA ASN A 39 6.48 -4.33 0.18
C ASN A 39 6.27 -5.10 1.51
N SER A 40 7.32 -5.79 1.96
CA SER A 40 7.30 -6.61 3.18
C SER A 40 7.04 -5.83 4.45
N ASP A 41 7.30 -4.52 4.45
CA ASP A 41 7.13 -3.65 5.62
C ASP A 41 5.68 -3.19 5.80
N ILE A 42 4.79 -3.50 4.84
CA ILE A 42 3.37 -3.20 4.96
C ILE A 42 2.73 -4.14 5.99
N GLU A 43 2.37 -3.57 7.13
CA GLU A 43 1.55 -4.22 8.13
C GLU A 43 0.07 -4.18 7.74
N VAL A 44 -0.51 -5.37 7.52
CA VAL A 44 -1.93 -5.53 7.22
C VAL A 44 -2.59 -6.30 8.37
N THR A 45 -3.30 -5.58 9.24
CA THR A 45 -4.15 -6.19 10.26
C THR A 45 -5.48 -6.59 9.62
N PRO A 46 -5.98 -7.83 9.82
CA PRO A 46 -7.22 -8.31 9.21
C PRO A 46 -8.43 -7.39 9.46
N ASP A 47 -8.58 -6.89 10.70
CA ASP A 47 -9.68 -6.00 11.08
C ASP A 47 -9.64 -4.66 10.33
N GLN A 48 -8.46 -4.05 10.22
CA GLN A 48 -8.29 -2.78 9.50
C GLN A 48 -8.48 -2.97 7.99
N PHE A 49 -8.01 -4.09 7.45
CA PHE A 49 -8.18 -4.42 6.04
C PHE A 49 -9.66 -4.55 5.65
N GLY A 50 -10.46 -5.24 6.46
CA GLY A 50 -11.89 -5.37 6.25
C GLY A 50 -12.60 -4.01 6.23
N VAL A 51 -12.25 -3.10 7.13
CA VAL A 51 -12.79 -1.73 7.18
C VAL A 51 -12.42 -0.93 5.94
N HIS A 52 -11.14 -0.92 5.55
CA HIS A 52 -10.70 -0.17 4.36
C HIS A 52 -11.34 -0.68 3.07
N VAL A 53 -11.52 -2.00 2.93
CA VAL A 53 -12.20 -2.60 1.77
C VAL A 53 -13.69 -2.23 1.76
N ALA A 54 -14.34 -2.16 2.92
CA ALA A 54 -15.74 -1.74 3.03
C ALA A 54 -15.91 -0.25 2.66
N ASP A 55 -14.99 0.61 3.08
CA ASP A 55 -15.01 2.06 2.79
C ASP A 55 -14.82 2.37 1.29
N ILE A 56 -14.14 1.49 0.53
CA ILE A 56 -13.88 1.70 -0.90
C ILE A 56 -15.13 1.45 -1.77
N GLY A 57 -16.23 0.95 -1.20
CA GLY A 57 -17.59 1.04 -1.75
C GLY A 57 -17.88 0.20 -3.01
N HIS A 58 -16.86 -0.34 -3.67
CA HIS A 58 -16.96 -1.15 -4.90
C HIS A 58 -16.53 -2.61 -4.73
N ALA A 59 -16.34 -3.06 -3.49
CA ALA A 59 -16.00 -4.45 -3.21
C ALA A 59 -17.16 -5.38 -3.59
N VAL A 60 -16.95 -6.21 -4.63
CA VAL A 60 -17.90 -7.23 -5.06
C VAL A 60 -18.00 -8.33 -4.00
N ALA A 61 -19.11 -9.07 -3.95
CA ALA A 61 -19.38 -10.06 -2.90
C ALA A 61 -18.24 -11.08 -2.71
N GLU A 62 -17.52 -11.41 -3.79
CA GLU A 62 -16.47 -12.43 -3.81
C GLU A 62 -15.02 -11.87 -3.90
N GLY A 63 -14.83 -10.55 -4.05
CA GLY A 63 -13.50 -10.01 -4.34
C GLY A 63 -13.44 -8.50 -4.57
N LEU A 64 -12.30 -8.06 -5.08
CA LEU A 64 -12.04 -6.70 -5.50
C LEU A 64 -11.91 -6.70 -7.02
N ASP A 65 -12.73 -5.89 -7.70
CA ASP A 65 -12.50 -5.56 -9.10
C ASP A 65 -11.24 -4.69 -9.26
N TRP A 66 -10.86 -4.37 -10.49
CA TRP A 66 -9.64 -3.60 -10.76
C TRP A 66 -9.60 -2.27 -10.01
N ASP A 67 -10.69 -1.50 -10.06
CA ASP A 67 -10.77 -0.17 -9.43
C ASP A 67 -10.67 -0.27 -7.90
N SER A 68 -11.36 -1.25 -7.29
CA SER A 68 -11.26 -1.49 -5.84
C SER A 68 -9.86 -1.97 -5.43
N PHE A 69 -9.28 -2.89 -6.22
CA PHE A 69 -7.95 -3.43 -5.97
C PHE A 69 -6.90 -2.33 -6.03
N GLU A 70 -6.91 -1.52 -7.09
CA GLU A 70 -5.97 -0.42 -7.26
C GLU A 70 -6.06 0.57 -6.09
N LYS A 71 -7.27 0.98 -5.70
CA LYS A 71 -7.49 1.89 -4.57
C LYS A 71 -6.96 1.34 -3.26
N VAL A 72 -7.21 0.06 -2.97
CA VAL A 72 -6.68 -0.60 -1.76
C VAL A 72 -5.15 -0.63 -1.80
N MET A 73 -4.55 -1.07 -2.90
CA MET A 73 -3.10 -1.16 -3.03
C MET A 73 -2.43 0.20 -2.85
N LEU A 74 -2.96 1.23 -3.53
CA LEU A 74 -2.45 2.60 -3.41
C LEU A 74 -2.63 3.17 -2.00
N HIS A 75 -3.75 2.89 -1.33
CA HIS A 75 -3.98 3.34 0.04
C HIS A 75 -2.86 2.86 0.98
N TYR A 76 -2.54 1.56 0.94
CA TYR A 76 -1.51 0.98 1.79
C TYR A 76 -0.10 1.47 1.42
N LEU A 77 0.20 1.61 0.13
CA LEU A 77 1.48 2.14 -0.32
C LEU A 77 1.70 3.59 0.11
N VAL A 78 0.66 4.44 -0.01
CA VAL A 78 0.72 5.83 0.45
C VAL A 78 0.80 5.90 1.98
N LYS A 79 0.05 5.07 2.70
CA LYS A 79 0.11 4.98 4.17
C LYS A 79 1.53 4.64 4.64
N GLN A 80 2.18 3.67 3.99
CA GLN A 80 3.55 3.27 4.30
C GLN A 80 4.56 4.38 3.98
N SER A 81 4.49 4.98 2.79
CA SER A 81 5.37 6.09 2.41
C SER A 81 5.24 7.29 3.38
N ARG A 82 4.03 7.56 3.88
CA ARG A 82 3.81 8.57 4.93
C ARG A 82 4.41 8.17 6.27
N LYS A 83 4.30 6.89 6.68
CA LYS A 83 4.92 6.36 7.90
C LYS A 83 6.43 6.54 7.85
N GLU A 84 7.06 6.12 6.75
CA GLU A 84 8.50 6.28 6.52
C GLU A 84 8.92 7.74 6.55
N SER A 85 8.20 8.61 5.84
CA SER A 85 8.48 10.05 5.82
C SER A 85 8.35 10.69 7.20
N ASN A 86 7.39 10.24 8.01
CA ASN A 86 7.20 10.71 9.38
C ASN A 86 8.31 10.18 10.31
N GLU A 87 8.74 8.93 10.15
CA GLU A 87 9.89 8.37 10.88
C GLU A 87 11.21 9.06 10.53
N PHE A 88 11.40 9.46 9.27
CA PHE A 88 12.51 10.33 8.86
C PHE A 88 12.41 11.72 9.50
N GLY A 89 11.21 12.28 9.61
CA GLY A 89 10.97 13.55 10.32
C GLY A 89 11.30 13.50 11.81
N HIS A 90 11.03 12.36 12.47
CA HIS A 90 11.28 12.18 13.90
C HIS A 90 12.71 11.73 14.24
N LYS A 91 13.50 11.23 13.28
CA LYS A 91 14.93 10.90 13.49
C LYS A 91 15.87 12.11 13.38
N ASN A 92 15.36 13.30 13.05
CA ASN A 92 16.12 14.55 13.04
C ASN A 92 15.91 15.38 14.32
N VAL A 93 15.82 14.75 15.50
CA VAL A 93 16.19 15.45 16.73
C VAL A 93 17.72 15.47 16.78
N ILE A 94 18.33 16.26 15.90
CA ILE A 94 19.72 16.67 16.07
C ILE A 94 19.71 17.49 17.36
N SER A 95 20.19 16.88 18.44
CA SER A 95 20.32 17.59 19.70
C SER A 95 21.55 18.49 19.57
N LEU A 96 21.53 19.66 20.21
CA LEU A 96 22.71 20.53 20.29
C LEU A 96 23.94 19.82 20.92
N HIS A 97 23.73 18.67 21.57
CA HIS A 97 24.77 17.78 22.10
C HIS A 97 25.48 16.91 21.04
N ASP A 98 24.92 16.74 19.84
CA ASP A 98 25.56 15.96 18.76
C ASP A 98 26.72 16.74 18.11
N PHE A 99 26.92 18.01 18.50
CA PHE A 99 28.01 18.88 18.04
C PHE A 99 29.01 19.22 19.16
N GLU A 100 29.18 18.39 20.18
CA GLU A 100 30.32 18.52 21.09
C GLU A 100 31.62 18.21 20.32
N ASN A 101 32.30 19.29 19.91
CA ASN A 101 33.66 19.26 19.38
C ASN A 101 34.64 18.77 20.47
N PRO A 102 35.75 18.10 20.12
CA PRO A 102 36.79 17.73 21.09
C PRO A 102 37.45 18.95 21.77
#